data_AF-A0A4P5XTS4-F1
#
_entry.id   AF-A0A4P5XTS4-F1
#
_cell.length_a   1.000
_cell.length_b   1.000
_cell.length_c   1.000
_cell.angle_alpha   90.00
_cell.angle_beta   90.00
_cell.angle_gamma   90.00
#
_symmetry.space_group_name_H-M   'P 1'
#
loop_
_entity.id
_entity.type
_entity.pdbx_description
1 polymer ?
#
loop_
_entity_poly.entity_id
_entity_poly.type
_entity_poly.pdbx_seq_one_letter_code
_entity_poly.pdbx_strand_id
1 'polypeptide(L)'
;MWGIRVRRLEEALALETLRKLLTDQIKISERTNLVQAQKFREALEKAMLGYTNKQITTAEMIAKLLELAKWVREAKRHGQDLGLSTVEVAFYDALAENGSAKEVMQSDQLRLMARELAEMVKKMPKLDWTQREAIRADLRRNVRRLLVKYGYPPDLSEDATQLVIKQAELSTEAGA
;
A
#
# COMPACT_ATOMS: atom_id res chain seq x y z
N MET A 1 -37.57 2.63 27.45
CA MET A 1 -36.43 1.70 27.65
C MET A 1 -36.10 0.86 26.42
N TRP A 2 -37.06 0.53 25.53
CA TRP A 2 -36.82 -0.27 24.32
C TRP A 2 -36.00 0.43 23.22
N GLY A 3 -36.21 1.72 22.95
CA GLY A 3 -35.52 2.44 21.87
C GLY A 3 -33.99 2.56 22.02
N ILE A 4 -33.49 2.64 23.25
CA ILE A 4 -32.03 2.72 23.54
C ILE A 4 -31.34 1.37 23.26
N ARG A 5 -32.05 0.25 23.43
CA ARG A 5 -31.51 -1.09 23.23
C ARG A 5 -31.46 -1.47 21.75
N VAL A 6 -32.45 -1.05 20.97
CA VAL A 6 -32.48 -1.22 19.51
C VAL A 6 -31.36 -0.43 18.83
N ARG A 7 -31.21 0.87 19.18
CA ARG A 7 -30.16 1.73 18.61
C ARG A 7 -28.74 1.19 18.83
N ARG A 8 -28.46 0.65 20.03
CA ARG A 8 -27.15 0.04 20.34
C ARG A 8 -26.84 -1.21 19.50
N LEU A 9 -27.87 -2.00 19.17
CA LEU A 9 -27.70 -3.19 18.31
C LEU A 9 -27.43 -2.79 16.86
N GLU A 10 -28.12 -1.77 16.35
CA GLU A 10 -27.89 -1.21 15.02
C GLU A 10 -26.47 -0.65 14.86
N GLU A 11 -25.99 0.09 15.86
CA GLU A 11 -24.61 0.64 15.89
C GLU A 11 -23.55 -0.46 15.91
N ALA A 12 -23.75 -1.51 16.72
CA ALA A 12 -22.84 -2.65 16.77
C ALA A 12 -22.77 -3.41 15.43
N LEU A 13 -23.92 -3.62 14.79
CA LEU A 13 -24.01 -4.28 13.49
C LEU A 13 -23.37 -3.45 12.38
N ALA A 14 -23.63 -2.15 12.34
CA ALA A 14 -23.04 -1.23 11.38
C ALA A 14 -21.51 -1.20 11.52
N LEU A 15 -21.00 -1.16 12.76
CA LEU A 15 -19.58 -1.20 13.06
C LEU A 15 -18.92 -2.48 12.54
N GLU A 16 -19.51 -3.64 12.84
CA GLU A 16 -18.97 -4.92 12.40
C GLU A 16 -18.99 -5.06 10.87
N THR A 17 -20.05 -4.57 10.23
CA THR A 17 -20.18 -4.57 8.77
C THR A 17 -19.10 -3.69 8.12
N LEU A 18 -18.92 -2.46 8.60
CA LEU A 18 -17.87 -1.56 8.11
C LEU A 18 -16.48 -2.16 8.29
N ARG A 19 -16.21 -2.75 9.46
CA ARG A 19 -14.94 -3.42 9.74
C ARG A 19 -14.67 -4.54 8.73
N LYS A 20 -15.66 -5.40 8.46
CA LYS A 20 -15.53 -6.50 7.51
C LYS A 20 -15.27 -6.01 6.09
N LEU A 21 -16.04 -5.03 5.62
CA LEU A 21 -15.85 -4.43 4.29
C LEU A 21 -14.46 -3.81 4.13
N LEU A 22 -13.98 -3.07 5.14
CA LEU A 22 -12.63 -2.51 5.12
C LEU A 22 -11.56 -3.58 5.12
N THR A 23 -11.74 -4.64 5.92
CA THR A 23 -10.79 -5.77 5.95
C THR A 23 -10.68 -6.44 4.59
N ASP A 24 -11.82 -6.67 3.92
CA ASP A 24 -11.83 -7.29 2.59
C ASP A 24 -11.21 -6.36 1.54
N GLN A 25 -11.45 -5.05 1.62
CA GLN A 25 -10.84 -4.07 0.73
C GLN A 25 -9.32 -3.91 0.94
N ILE A 26 -8.84 -4.03 2.18
CA ILE A 26 -7.41 -4.06 2.50
C ILE A 26 -6.77 -5.30 1.88
N LYS A 27 -7.37 -6.48 2.00
CA LYS A 27 -6.88 -7.72 1.35
C LYS A 27 -6.80 -7.61 -0.18
N ILE A 28 -7.73 -6.92 -0.81
CA ILE A 28 -7.65 -6.64 -2.25
C ILE A 28 -6.44 -5.74 -2.55
N SER A 29 -6.20 -4.75 -1.69
CA SER A 29 -5.05 -3.83 -1.81
C SER A 29 -3.72 -4.56 -1.58
N GLU A 30 -3.66 -5.53 -0.65
CA GLU A 30 -2.47 -6.35 -0.38
C GLU A 30 -1.98 -7.10 -1.63
N ARG A 31 -2.89 -7.46 -2.54
CA ARG A 31 -2.56 -8.14 -3.79
C ARG A 31 -1.98 -7.23 -4.87
N THR A 32 -2.08 -5.92 -4.69
CA THR A 32 -1.71 -4.94 -5.73
C THR A 32 -0.69 -3.92 -5.26
N ASN A 33 -0.77 -3.46 -4.01
CA ASN A 33 0.11 -2.42 -3.44
C ASN A 33 0.37 -2.70 -1.96
N LEU A 34 1.57 -3.21 -1.64
CA LEU A 34 1.96 -3.57 -0.28
C LEU A 34 2.01 -2.36 0.66
N VAL A 35 2.46 -1.22 0.18
CA VAL A 35 2.66 -0.01 0.99
C VAL A 35 1.32 0.54 1.48
N GLN A 36 0.37 0.76 0.56
CA GLN A 36 -0.96 1.24 0.92
C GLN A 36 -1.68 0.23 1.81
N ALA A 37 -1.59 -1.06 1.50
CA ALA A 37 -2.22 -2.10 2.30
C ALA A 37 -1.70 -2.13 3.73
N GLN A 38 -0.39 -2.00 3.93
CA GLN A 38 0.22 -1.93 5.25
C GLN A 38 -0.30 -0.73 6.05
N LYS A 39 -0.30 0.46 5.43
CA LYS A 39 -0.82 1.70 6.04
C LYS A 39 -2.29 1.61 6.44
N PHE A 40 -3.12 1.03 5.58
CA PHE A 40 -4.55 0.83 5.90
C PHE A 40 -4.74 -0.17 7.04
N ARG A 41 -3.95 -1.25 7.07
CA ARG A 41 -3.98 -2.25 8.14
C ARG A 41 -3.61 -1.62 9.48
N GLU A 42 -2.52 -0.87 9.53
CA GLU A 42 -2.07 -0.17 10.74
C GLU A 42 -3.12 0.82 11.26
N ALA A 43 -3.75 1.59 10.36
CA ALA A 43 -4.82 2.51 10.74
C ALA A 43 -6.05 1.78 11.30
N LEU A 44 -6.44 0.66 10.69
CA LEU A 44 -7.54 -0.18 11.17
C LEU A 44 -7.22 -0.78 12.54
N GLU A 45 -6.04 -1.37 12.70
CA GLU A 45 -5.56 -1.97 13.95
C GLU A 45 -5.49 -0.94 15.08
N LYS A 46 -4.97 0.26 14.79
CA LYS A 46 -4.92 1.37 15.76
C LYS A 46 -6.32 1.77 16.22
N ALA A 47 -7.29 1.87 15.31
CA ALA A 47 -8.67 2.17 15.65
C ALA A 47 -9.29 1.04 16.51
N MET A 48 -9.06 -0.21 16.13
CA MET A 48 -9.52 -1.37 16.89
C MET A 48 -8.93 -1.45 18.30
N LEU A 49 -7.62 -1.24 18.45
CA LEU A 49 -6.95 -1.23 19.75
C LEU A 49 -7.49 -0.12 20.65
N GLY A 50 -7.68 1.09 20.10
CA GLY A 50 -8.29 2.21 20.83
C GLY A 50 -9.70 1.87 21.32
N TYR A 51 -10.50 1.20 20.49
CA TYR A 51 -11.87 0.81 20.84
C TYR A 51 -11.89 -0.30 21.91
N THR A 52 -11.11 -1.37 21.73
CA THR A 52 -10.99 -2.48 22.69
C THR A 52 -10.50 -2.00 24.06
N ASN A 53 -9.54 -1.07 24.07
CA ASN A 53 -9.00 -0.48 25.30
C ASN A 53 -9.89 0.63 25.87
N LYS A 54 -11.08 0.86 25.31
CA LYS A 54 -12.03 1.92 25.70
C LYS A 54 -11.42 3.34 25.71
N GLN A 55 -10.39 3.56 24.90
CA GLN A 55 -9.75 4.86 24.71
C GLN A 55 -10.54 5.75 23.75
N ILE A 56 -11.37 5.15 22.89
CA ILE A 56 -12.31 5.84 22.02
C ILE A 56 -13.71 5.27 22.20
N THR A 57 -14.71 6.12 21.98
CA THR A 57 -16.13 5.78 21.98
C THR A 57 -16.54 5.04 20.70
N THR A 58 -17.73 4.43 20.70
CA THR A 58 -18.32 3.82 19.49
C THR A 58 -18.47 4.83 18.34
N ALA A 59 -18.87 6.06 18.65
CA ALA A 59 -19.02 7.11 17.64
C ALA A 59 -17.67 7.49 17.01
N GLU A 60 -16.61 7.62 17.81
CA GLU A 60 -15.25 7.88 17.33
C GLU A 60 -14.69 6.72 16.52
N MET A 61 -14.98 5.47 16.90
CA MET A 61 -14.61 4.28 16.13
C MET A 61 -15.26 4.30 14.75
N ILE A 62 -16.57 4.59 14.67
CA ILE A 62 -17.29 4.71 13.40
C ILE A 62 -16.68 5.83 12.54
N ALA A 63 -16.39 7.00 13.13
CA ALA A 63 -15.74 8.10 12.43
C ALA A 63 -14.38 7.69 11.84
N LYS A 64 -13.52 7.01 12.63
CA LYS A 64 -12.22 6.50 12.17
C LYS A 64 -12.34 5.49 11.04
N LEU A 65 -13.32 4.58 11.10
CA LEU A 65 -13.57 3.64 10.02
C LEU A 65 -14.06 4.35 8.74
N LEU A 66 -14.90 5.38 8.87
CA LEU A 66 -15.35 6.18 7.73
C LEU A 66 -14.21 6.99 7.11
N GLU A 67 -13.31 7.54 7.92
CA GLU A 67 -12.08 8.19 7.45
C GLU A 67 -11.18 7.22 6.70
N LEU A 68 -10.96 6.01 7.25
CA LEU A 68 -10.21 4.97 6.57
C LEU A 68 -10.86 4.57 5.24
N ALA A 69 -12.19 4.43 5.20
CA ALA A 69 -12.93 4.13 3.97
C ALA A 69 -12.72 5.20 2.89
N LYS A 70 -12.76 6.48 3.28
CA LYS A 70 -12.47 7.61 2.37
C LYS A 70 -11.04 7.53 1.85
N TRP A 71 -10.07 7.32 2.75
CA TRP A 71 -8.66 7.23 2.39
C TRP A 71 -8.38 6.10 1.39
N VAL A 72 -8.94 4.91 1.62
CA VAL A 72 -8.83 3.77 0.69
C VAL A 72 -9.39 4.11 -0.69
N ARG A 73 -10.52 4.82 -0.75
CA ARG A 73 -11.13 5.26 -2.02
C ARG A 73 -10.27 6.32 -2.72
N GLU A 74 -9.70 7.25 -1.98
CA GLU A 74 -8.85 8.33 -2.50
C GLU A 74 -7.52 7.79 -3.03
N ALA A 75 -6.87 6.86 -2.33
CA ALA A 75 -5.64 6.22 -2.80
C ALA A 75 -5.84 5.56 -4.18
N LYS A 76 -7.00 4.93 -4.40
CA LYS A 76 -7.36 4.34 -5.69
C LYS A 76 -7.56 5.39 -6.79
N ARG A 77 -8.11 6.56 -6.46
CA ARG A 77 -8.31 7.68 -7.39
C ARG A 77 -7.00 8.39 -7.72
N HIS A 78 -6.17 8.65 -6.72
CA HIS A 78 -4.88 9.32 -6.88
C HIS A 78 -3.99 8.62 -7.91
N GLY A 79 -4.01 7.27 -7.94
CA GLY A 79 -3.31 6.51 -8.97
C GLY A 79 -3.76 6.85 -10.40
N GLN A 80 -5.07 7.06 -10.60
CA GLN A 80 -5.66 7.44 -11.89
C GLN A 80 -5.27 8.87 -12.27
N ASP A 81 -5.25 9.79 -11.31
CA ASP A 81 -4.93 11.20 -11.54
C ASP A 81 -3.45 11.40 -11.95
N LEU A 82 -2.55 10.54 -11.47
CA LEU A 82 -1.15 10.51 -11.90
C LEU A 82 -0.93 9.89 -13.29
N GLY A 83 -2.00 9.38 -13.92
CA GLY A 83 -1.93 8.67 -15.20
C GLY A 83 -1.06 7.42 -15.11
N LEU A 84 -1.02 6.76 -13.96
CA LEU A 84 -0.27 5.54 -13.71
C LEU A 84 -1.21 4.33 -13.67
N SER A 85 -0.75 3.20 -14.19
CA SER A 85 -1.42 1.92 -14.01
C SER A 85 -1.32 1.45 -12.56
N THR A 86 -2.20 0.52 -12.14
CA THR A 86 -2.19 -0.01 -10.76
C THR A 86 -0.82 -0.53 -10.32
N VAL A 87 -0.08 -1.18 -11.23
CA VAL A 87 1.27 -1.70 -10.96
C VAL A 87 2.27 -0.56 -10.78
N GLU A 88 2.22 0.45 -11.65
CA GLU A 88 3.10 1.62 -11.55
C GLU A 88 2.84 2.43 -10.29
N VAL A 89 1.58 2.59 -9.87
CA VAL A 89 1.22 3.26 -8.61
C VAL A 89 1.84 2.54 -7.42
N ALA A 90 1.86 1.21 -7.43
CA ALA A 90 2.46 0.43 -6.37
C ALA A 90 3.98 0.63 -6.27
N PHE A 91 4.67 0.72 -7.40
CA PHE A 91 6.10 1.08 -7.41
C PHE A 91 6.33 2.54 -7.01
N TYR A 92 5.47 3.46 -7.43
CA TYR A 92 5.52 4.85 -6.99
C TYR A 92 5.40 4.96 -5.47
N ASP A 93 4.43 4.28 -4.87
CA ASP A 93 4.25 4.26 -3.42
C ASP A 93 5.43 3.60 -2.69
N ALA A 94 6.00 2.53 -3.25
CA ALA A 94 7.22 1.89 -2.71
C ALA A 94 8.44 2.82 -2.72
N LEU A 95 8.63 3.60 -3.79
CA LEU A 95 9.70 4.59 -3.87
C LEU A 95 9.47 5.78 -2.93
N ALA A 96 8.20 6.15 -2.72
CA ALA A 96 7.79 7.30 -1.95
C ALA A 96 7.59 7.02 -0.45
N GLU A 97 7.78 5.77 0.00
CA GLU A 97 7.55 5.38 1.39
C GLU A 97 8.56 6.01 2.35
N ASN A 98 9.81 6.09 1.91
CA ASN A 98 10.87 6.77 2.65
C ASN A 98 10.67 8.27 2.47
N GLY A 99 9.92 8.89 3.40
CA GLY A 99 9.32 10.23 3.26
C GLY A 99 10.25 11.35 2.75
N SER A 100 11.55 11.29 3.05
CA SER A 100 12.55 12.23 2.54
C SER A 100 12.77 12.13 1.01
N ALA A 101 12.53 10.98 0.39
CA ALA A 101 12.57 10.87 -1.08
C ALA A 101 11.46 11.70 -1.76
N LYS A 102 10.30 11.83 -1.12
CA LYS A 102 9.19 12.67 -1.63
C LYS A 102 9.45 14.15 -1.47
N GLU A 103 10.19 14.53 -0.43
CA GLU A 103 10.56 15.93 -0.14
C GLU A 103 11.73 16.40 -1.00
N VAL A 104 12.66 15.48 -1.31
CA VAL A 104 13.89 15.78 -2.05
C VAL A 104 13.72 15.59 -3.56
N MET A 105 12.82 14.72 -4.01
CA MET A 105 12.61 14.44 -5.44
C MET A 105 11.32 15.05 -5.98
N GLN A 106 11.37 15.52 -7.22
CA GLN A 106 10.18 16.00 -7.91
C GLN A 106 9.21 14.84 -8.18
N SER A 107 7.91 15.07 -8.00
CA SER A 107 6.86 14.07 -8.26
C SER A 107 7.00 13.42 -9.65
N ASP A 108 7.39 14.20 -10.66
CA ASP A 108 7.57 13.75 -12.03
C ASP A 108 8.70 12.71 -12.18
N GLN A 109 9.81 12.87 -11.43
CA GLN A 109 10.91 11.90 -11.44
C GLN A 109 10.51 10.58 -10.79
N LEU A 110 9.76 10.63 -9.67
CA LEU A 110 9.22 9.44 -9.01
C LEU A 110 8.24 8.69 -9.93
N ARG A 111 7.40 9.41 -10.68
CA ARG A 111 6.51 8.78 -11.69
C ARG A 111 7.31 8.10 -12.80
N LEU A 112 8.35 8.73 -13.33
CA LEU A 112 9.19 8.13 -14.37
C LEU A 112 9.92 6.88 -13.88
N MET A 113 10.50 6.92 -12.68
CA MET A 113 11.12 5.74 -12.06
C MET A 113 10.12 4.61 -11.87
N ALA A 114 8.91 4.91 -11.39
CA ALA A 114 7.87 3.91 -11.18
C ALA A 114 7.47 3.20 -12.50
N ARG A 115 7.36 3.95 -13.61
CA ARG A 115 7.12 3.40 -14.95
C ARG A 115 8.28 2.53 -15.43
N GLU A 116 9.52 2.99 -15.30
CA GLU A 116 10.70 2.21 -15.67
C GLU A 116 10.79 0.90 -14.86
N LEU A 117 10.51 0.95 -13.55
CA LEU A 117 10.47 -0.25 -12.70
C LEU A 117 9.39 -1.24 -13.12
N ALA A 118 8.17 -0.77 -13.38
CA ALA A 118 7.07 -1.62 -13.82
C ALA A 118 7.41 -2.35 -15.14
N GLU A 119 7.99 -1.63 -16.10
CA GLU A 119 8.42 -2.21 -17.37
C GLU A 119 9.59 -3.19 -17.21
N MET A 120 10.52 -2.92 -16.30
CA MET A 120 11.61 -3.85 -15.98
C MET A 120 11.07 -5.16 -15.41
N VAL A 121 10.18 -5.09 -14.42
CA VAL A 121 9.59 -6.28 -13.78
C VAL A 121 8.74 -7.09 -14.77
N LYS A 122 7.98 -6.41 -15.63
CA LYS A 122 7.16 -7.05 -16.68
C LYS A 122 7.99 -7.85 -17.68
N LYS A 123 9.22 -7.42 -17.97
CA LYS A 123 10.14 -8.10 -18.89
C LYS A 123 10.90 -9.25 -18.24
N MET A 124 10.84 -9.40 -16.92
CA MET A 124 11.51 -10.50 -16.24
C MET A 124 10.80 -11.84 -16.50
N PRO A 125 11.55 -12.95 -16.55
CA PRO A 125 10.97 -14.28 -16.58
C PRO A 125 10.02 -14.47 -15.39
N LYS A 126 8.90 -15.16 -15.59
CA LYS A 126 8.03 -15.56 -14.47
C LYS A 126 8.88 -16.29 -13.43
N LEU A 127 8.68 -15.91 -12.17
CA LEU A 127 9.47 -16.34 -11.03
C LEU A 127 9.33 -17.86 -10.84
N ASP A 128 10.18 -18.64 -11.50
CA ASP A 128 10.25 -20.08 -11.29
C ASP A 128 11.00 -20.34 -9.98
N TRP A 129 10.51 -21.28 -9.17
CA TRP A 129 10.91 -21.42 -7.76
C TRP A 129 12.42 -21.76 -7.62
N THR A 130 13.01 -22.32 -8.67
CA THR A 130 14.44 -22.67 -8.77
C THR A 130 15.34 -21.47 -9.10
N GLN A 131 14.80 -20.35 -9.58
CA GLN A 131 15.58 -19.18 -10.03
C GLN A 131 15.33 -17.91 -9.20
N ARG A 132 14.51 -17.98 -8.14
CA ARG A 132 14.10 -16.80 -7.34
C ARG A 132 15.28 -15.99 -6.82
N GLU A 133 16.37 -16.64 -6.41
CA GLU A 133 17.53 -15.94 -5.85
C GLU A 133 18.36 -15.20 -6.92
N ALA A 134 18.57 -15.82 -8.08
CA ALA A 134 19.26 -15.20 -9.21
C ALA A 134 18.46 -14.03 -9.80
N ILE A 135 17.15 -14.20 -9.98
CA ILE A 135 16.24 -13.15 -10.46
C ILE A 135 16.19 -11.99 -9.45
N ARG A 136 16.10 -12.28 -8.15
CA ARG A 136 16.10 -11.27 -7.08
C ARG A 136 17.42 -10.49 -7.05
N ALA A 137 18.56 -11.16 -7.22
CA ALA A 137 19.87 -10.52 -7.26
C ALA A 137 19.99 -9.58 -8.49
N ASP A 138 19.54 -10.01 -9.66
CA ASP A 138 19.54 -9.18 -10.86
C ASP A 138 18.57 -7.98 -10.72
N LEU A 139 17.36 -8.21 -10.21
CA LEU A 139 16.41 -7.14 -9.91
C LEU A 139 17.00 -6.13 -8.93
N ARG A 140 17.60 -6.58 -7.83
CA ARG A 140 18.28 -5.72 -6.85
C ARG A 140 19.34 -4.85 -7.51
N ARG A 141 20.18 -5.44 -8.37
CA ARG A 141 21.23 -4.71 -9.10
C ARG A 141 20.64 -3.64 -10.01
N ASN A 142 19.60 -3.99 -10.77
CA ASN A 142 18.97 -3.08 -11.72
C ASN A 142 18.22 -1.94 -11.01
N VAL A 143 17.51 -2.23 -9.90
CA VAL A 143 16.84 -1.24 -9.05
C VAL A 143 17.86 -0.26 -8.48
N ARG A 144 18.97 -0.74 -7.89
CA ARG A 144 20.04 0.15 -7.37
C ARG A 144 20.61 1.06 -8.45
N ARG A 145 20.86 0.54 -9.66
CA ARG A 145 21.33 1.36 -10.80
C ARG A 145 20.31 2.43 -11.19
N LEU A 146 19.02 2.09 -11.17
CA LEU A 146 17.94 3.03 -11.45
C LEU A 146 17.88 4.15 -10.40
N LEU A 147 17.92 3.80 -9.11
CA LEU A 147 17.91 4.77 -8.01
C LEU A 147 19.07 5.77 -8.14
N VAL A 148 20.29 5.29 -8.45
CA VAL A 148 21.45 6.15 -8.69
C VAL A 148 21.28 7.04 -9.94
N LYS A 149 20.78 6.50 -11.05
CA LYS A 149 20.54 7.24 -12.30
C LYS A 149 19.62 8.46 -12.08
N TYR A 150 18.63 8.32 -11.21
CA TYR A 150 17.64 9.35 -10.91
C TYR A 150 17.99 10.21 -9.69
N GLY A 151 19.14 10.00 -9.05
CA GLY A 151 19.59 10.79 -7.90
C GLY A 151 18.83 10.50 -6.61
N TYR A 152 18.31 9.29 -6.44
CA TYR A 152 17.64 8.88 -5.21
C TYR A 152 18.61 8.93 -4.00
N PRO A 153 18.18 9.41 -2.82
CA PRO A 153 19.06 9.53 -1.66
C PRO A 153 19.70 8.18 -1.27
N PRO A 154 21.05 8.11 -1.15
CA PRO A 154 21.76 6.85 -0.94
C PRO A 154 21.47 6.22 0.43
N ASP A 155 21.17 7.04 1.44
CA ASP A 155 20.74 6.65 2.79
C ASP A 155 19.41 5.88 2.77
N LEU A 156 18.52 6.19 1.84
CA LEU A 156 17.19 5.57 1.70
C LEU A 156 17.15 4.46 0.64
N SER A 157 18.23 4.32 -0.13
CA SER A 157 18.27 3.48 -1.32
C SER A 157 18.09 1.99 -0.99
N GLU A 158 18.61 1.51 0.13
CA GLU A 158 18.53 0.09 0.50
C GLU A 158 17.09 -0.32 0.84
N ASP A 159 16.42 0.46 1.68
CA ASP A 159 15.04 0.21 2.09
C ASP A 159 14.08 0.30 0.90
N ALA A 160 14.24 1.33 0.05
CA ALA A 160 13.48 1.45 -1.19
C ALA A 160 13.70 0.25 -2.12
N THR A 161 14.95 -0.23 -2.22
CA THR A 161 15.27 -1.42 -3.03
C THR A 161 14.56 -2.66 -2.50
N GLN A 162 14.56 -2.88 -1.18
CA GLN A 162 13.89 -4.02 -0.58
C GLN A 162 12.36 -3.97 -0.77
N LEU A 163 11.75 -2.79 -0.60
CA LEU A 163 10.32 -2.60 -0.84
C LEU A 163 9.94 -2.85 -2.30
N VAL A 164 10.71 -2.32 -3.24
CA VAL A 164 10.49 -2.53 -4.68
C VAL A 164 10.60 -4.01 -5.05
N ILE A 165 11.57 -4.74 -4.49
CA ILE A 165 11.70 -6.19 -4.72
C ILE A 165 10.47 -6.94 -4.20
N LYS A 166 10.02 -6.65 -2.97
CA LYS A 166 8.81 -7.28 -2.41
C LYS A 166 7.58 -6.98 -3.28
N GLN A 167 7.45 -5.75 -3.76
CA GLN A 167 6.36 -5.32 -4.63
C GLN A 167 6.42 -6.00 -6.02
N ALA A 168 7.62 -6.24 -6.56
CA ALA A 168 7.81 -6.96 -7.80
C ALA A 168 7.38 -8.42 -7.69
N GLU A 169 7.75 -9.10 -6.60
CA GLU A 169 7.35 -10.49 -6.33
C GLU A 169 5.82 -10.62 -6.32
N LEU A 170 5.15 -9.72 -5.58
CA LEU A 170 3.69 -9.65 -5.55
C LEU A 170 3.06 -9.46 -6.93
N SER A 171 3.64 -8.57 -7.74
CA SER A 171 3.10 -8.23 -9.07
C SER A 171 3.22 -9.41 -10.05
N THR A 172 4.23 -10.27 -9.88
CA THR A 172 4.40 -11.49 -10.71
C THR A 172 3.48 -12.63 -10.28
N GLU A 173 3.18 -12.74 -8.97
CA GLU A 173 2.27 -13.76 -8.42
C GLU A 173 0.80 -13.44 -8.73
N ALA A 174 0.41 -12.16 -8.71
CA ALA A 174 -0.97 -11.75 -9.01
C ALA A 174 -1.36 -11.81 -10.50
N GLY A 175 -0.38 -11.95 -11.40
CA GLY A 175 -0.57 -12.09 -12.86
C GLY A 175 -0.50 -13.53 -13.38
N ALA A 176 -0.47 -14.53 -12.49
CA ALA A 176 -0.56 -15.96 -12.80
C ALA A 176 -1.96 -16.50 -12.46
#